data_AF-A0A7S2XA77-F1
#
_entry.id   AF-A0A7S2XA77-F1
#
_cell.length_a   1.000
_cell.length_b   1.000
_cell.length_c   1.000
_cell.angle_alpha   90.00
_cell.angle_beta   90.00
_cell.angle_gamma   90.00
#
_symmetry.space_group_name_H-M   'P 1'
#
loop_
_entity.id
_entity.type
_entity.pdbx_description
1 polymer ?
#
loop_
_entity_poly.entity_id
_entity_poly.type
_entity_poly.pdbx_seq_one_letter_code
_entity_poly.pdbx_strand_id
1 'polypeptide(L)'
;RRGFTAEGINAFCAAMGVSRSIVVWAPYERLEQCGRQALNLVSPRRMVVLDPLKLVITNMDSKERKMFKCRDFPETLKELGVSSDTEFEVPMTSVVYIEKKDFRAKANKKYFGLTPGKTVRLLHGVAVTCDKFDTDAKGNPSVVYCTADWAREKVVKKGFLHWVSEPEPGKKPFEVTVNLYEKLFTAERPGQDASGEKVNYLTQLNPKSLTVLRGCYANVDMKNAKHGGHYQFERLGFFYVDDSSTPKKPVFNRTMALSSSKDAKALQKGGKK
;
A
#
# COMPACT_ATOMS: atom_id res chain seq x y z
N ARG A 1 12.12 0.75 -14.80
CA ARG A 1 12.54 0.37 -13.43
C ARG A 1 11.76 1.02 -12.27
N ARG A 2 11.56 2.35 -12.21
CA ARG A 2 10.79 2.99 -11.11
C ARG A 2 9.32 2.56 -11.09
N GLY A 3 8.76 2.23 -12.26
CA GLY A 3 7.40 1.73 -12.42
C GLY A 3 6.38 2.75 -12.95
N PHE A 4 6.83 3.90 -13.47
CA PHE A 4 5.98 4.79 -14.26
C PHE A 4 5.66 4.15 -15.61
N THR A 5 4.43 4.32 -16.07
CA THR A 5 3.99 3.85 -17.39
C THR A 5 4.24 4.93 -18.44
N ALA A 6 4.34 4.52 -19.71
CA ALA A 6 4.46 5.47 -20.82
C ALA A 6 3.25 6.42 -20.87
N GLU A 7 2.05 5.90 -20.62
CA GLU A 7 0.80 6.66 -20.58
C GLU A 7 0.83 7.73 -19.49
N GLY A 8 1.35 7.41 -18.30
CA GLY A 8 1.47 8.36 -17.20
C GLY A 8 2.43 9.51 -17.51
N ILE A 9 3.56 9.21 -18.17
CA ILE A 9 4.52 10.23 -18.61
C ILE A 9 3.94 11.09 -19.74
N ASN A 10 3.32 10.47 -20.74
CA ASN A 10 2.69 11.18 -21.86
C ASN A 10 1.57 12.10 -21.37
N ALA A 11 0.75 11.63 -20.42
CA ALA A 11 -0.28 12.46 -19.79
C ALA A 11 0.32 13.65 -19.03
N PHE A 12 1.45 13.45 -18.33
CA PHE A 12 2.16 14.56 -17.68
C PHE A 12 2.68 15.59 -18.69
N CYS A 13 3.34 15.14 -19.77
CA CYS A 13 3.81 16.02 -20.83
C CYS A 13 2.67 16.81 -21.49
N ALA A 14 1.55 16.14 -21.80
CA ALA A 14 0.35 16.79 -22.34
C ALA A 14 -0.22 17.83 -21.36
N ALA A 15 -0.25 17.51 -20.06
CA ALA A 15 -0.76 18.41 -19.04
C ALA A 15 0.12 19.66 -18.85
N MET A 16 1.44 19.54 -19.03
CA MET A 16 2.36 20.69 -18.97
C MET A 16 2.20 21.64 -20.17
N GLY A 17 1.75 21.12 -21.31
CA GLY A 17 1.63 21.90 -22.54
C GLY A 17 2.98 22.28 -23.13
N VAL A 18 2.95 22.93 -24.30
CA VAL A 18 4.14 23.43 -24.99
C VAL A 18 4.01 24.93 -25.11
N SER A 19 5.01 25.68 -24.62
CA SER A 19 5.05 27.14 -24.71
C SER A 19 6.45 27.60 -25.12
N ARG A 20 6.55 28.81 -25.68
CA ARG A 20 7.83 29.46 -25.99
C ARG A 20 8.51 30.07 -24.75
N SER A 21 7.79 30.15 -23.62
CA SER A 21 8.32 30.60 -22.34
C SER A 21 9.18 29.52 -21.71
N ILE A 22 10.32 29.90 -21.14
CA ILE A 22 11.20 28.97 -20.44
C ILE A 22 10.53 28.56 -19.13
N VAL A 23 9.85 27.41 -19.12
CA VAL A 23 9.38 26.76 -17.91
C VAL A 23 10.52 25.91 -17.37
N VAL A 24 11.31 26.46 -16.44
CA VAL A 24 12.45 25.75 -15.82
C VAL A 24 11.97 24.68 -14.82
N TRP A 25 10.73 24.78 -14.32
CA TRP A 25 10.25 24.00 -13.19
C TRP A 25 8.85 23.43 -13.42
N ALA A 26 8.67 22.15 -13.10
CA ALA A 26 7.38 21.49 -13.08
C ALA A 26 7.16 20.86 -11.69
N PRO A 27 5.96 21.01 -11.08
CA PRO A 27 5.67 20.38 -9.80
C PRO A 27 5.74 18.87 -9.89
N TYR A 28 6.56 18.25 -9.03
CA TYR A 28 6.71 16.80 -8.96
C TYR A 28 5.37 16.11 -8.63
N GLU A 29 4.51 16.77 -7.85
CA GLU A 29 3.19 16.30 -7.46
C GLU A 29 2.26 16.11 -8.66
N ARG A 30 2.47 16.89 -9.74
CA ARG A 30 1.71 16.75 -10.99
C ARG A 30 2.12 15.50 -11.75
N LEU A 31 3.42 15.20 -11.80
CA LEU A 31 3.93 13.94 -12.35
C LEU A 31 3.37 12.74 -11.60
N GLU A 32 3.35 12.78 -10.26
CA GLU A 32 2.76 11.72 -9.45
C GLU A 32 1.25 11.59 -9.65
N GLN A 33 0.53 12.69 -9.86
CA GLN A 33 -0.90 12.65 -10.15
C GLN A 33 -1.19 11.93 -11.47
N CYS A 34 -0.51 12.32 -12.56
CA CYS A 34 -0.66 11.68 -13.87
C CYS A 34 -0.28 10.19 -13.80
N GLY A 35 0.82 9.88 -13.10
CA GLY A 35 1.22 8.51 -12.83
C GLY A 35 0.16 7.70 -12.06
N ARG A 36 -0.44 8.28 -11.00
CA ARG A 36 -1.50 7.62 -10.21
C ARG A 36 -2.71 7.31 -11.06
N GLN A 37 -3.14 8.25 -11.89
CA GLN A 37 -4.30 8.06 -12.77
C GLN A 37 -4.07 6.93 -13.77
N ALA A 38 -2.91 6.92 -14.43
CA ALA A 38 -2.57 5.85 -15.37
C ALA A 38 -2.46 4.48 -14.67
N LEU A 39 -1.73 4.41 -13.55
CA LEU A 39 -1.54 3.16 -12.82
C LEU A 39 -2.83 2.61 -12.23
N ASN A 40 -3.78 3.46 -11.84
CA ASN A 40 -5.07 3.03 -11.29
C ASN A 40 -5.89 2.19 -12.28
N LEU A 41 -5.70 2.41 -13.59
CA LEU A 41 -6.42 1.69 -14.65
C LEU A 41 -5.81 0.32 -14.97
N VAL A 42 -4.49 0.16 -14.75
CA VAL A 42 -3.75 -1.04 -15.20
C VAL A 42 -3.25 -1.92 -14.06
N SER A 43 -3.25 -1.43 -12.81
CA SER A 43 -2.66 -2.14 -11.67
C SER A 43 -3.71 -2.96 -10.90
N PRO A 44 -3.69 -4.29 -10.97
CA PRO A 44 -4.54 -5.14 -10.13
C PRO A 44 -4.21 -4.97 -8.64
N ARG A 45 -5.25 -5.11 -7.80
CA ARG A 45 -5.19 -4.87 -6.35
C ARG A 45 -4.73 -6.11 -5.63
N ARG A 46 -3.75 -5.97 -4.77
CA ARG A 46 -3.11 -7.09 -4.07
C ARG A 46 -2.90 -6.73 -2.61
N MET A 47 -3.02 -7.72 -1.73
CA MET A 47 -2.77 -7.52 -0.31
C MET A 47 -1.34 -7.95 0.02
N VAL A 48 -0.57 -6.98 0.51
CA VAL A 48 0.82 -7.14 0.98
C VAL A 48 0.96 -6.34 2.27
N VAL A 49 1.58 -6.93 3.28
CA VAL A 49 1.85 -6.32 4.58
C VAL A 49 3.34 -6.03 4.70
N LEU A 50 3.69 -4.76 4.90
CA LEU A 50 5.08 -4.31 4.91
C LEU A 50 5.76 -4.50 6.27
N ASP A 51 5.05 -4.21 7.36
CA ASP A 51 5.50 -4.39 8.74
C ASP A 51 4.52 -5.30 9.47
N PRO A 52 4.70 -6.64 9.42
CA PRO A 52 3.69 -7.60 9.84
C PRO A 52 3.52 -7.66 11.36
N LEU A 53 2.27 -7.53 11.80
CA LEU A 53 1.82 -7.84 13.15
C LEU A 53 0.85 -9.02 13.11
N LYS A 54 1.15 -10.05 13.90
CA LYS A 54 0.34 -11.28 13.96
C LYS A 54 -1.02 -10.99 14.61
N LEU A 55 -2.08 -11.44 13.96
CA LEU A 55 -3.45 -11.42 14.45
C LEU A 55 -4.00 -12.84 14.43
N VAL A 56 -4.52 -13.30 15.57
CA VAL A 56 -5.10 -14.62 15.74
C VAL A 56 -6.62 -14.50 15.88
N ILE A 57 -7.35 -15.15 14.99
CA ILE A 57 -8.80 -15.29 15.04
C ILE A 57 -9.14 -16.45 15.97
N THR A 58 -9.65 -16.16 17.16
CA THR A 58 -9.81 -17.12 18.26
C THR A 58 -10.99 -18.08 18.09
N ASN A 59 -12.02 -17.67 17.35
CA ASN A 59 -13.23 -18.45 17.07
C ASN A 59 -13.23 -19.05 15.65
N MET A 60 -12.04 -19.41 15.15
CA MET A 60 -11.86 -20.19 13.93
C MET A 60 -11.07 -21.44 14.28
N ASP A 61 -11.47 -22.60 13.74
CA ASP A 61 -10.70 -23.83 13.98
C ASP A 61 -9.28 -23.65 13.42
N SER A 62 -8.29 -23.97 14.25
CA SER A 62 -6.87 -23.92 13.90
C SER A 62 -6.50 -24.73 12.64
N LYS A 63 -7.30 -25.73 12.26
CA LYS A 63 -7.06 -26.58 11.08
C LYS A 63 -7.86 -26.14 9.85
N GLU A 64 -8.76 -25.18 10.01
CA GLU A 64 -9.62 -24.72 8.93
C GLU A 64 -8.93 -23.68 8.05
N ARG A 65 -9.29 -23.68 6.76
CA ARG A 65 -8.92 -22.67 5.77
C ARG A 65 -10.18 -22.27 5.00
N LYS A 66 -10.46 -20.96 4.87
CA LYS A 66 -11.57 -20.41 4.07
C LYS A 66 -11.04 -19.60 2.90
N MET A 67 -11.66 -19.75 1.73
CA MET A 67 -11.31 -18.97 0.53
C MET A 67 -12.17 -17.73 0.42
N PHE A 68 -11.54 -16.59 0.18
CA PHE A 68 -12.20 -15.30 -0.04
C PHE A 68 -11.96 -14.83 -1.46
N LYS A 69 -13.04 -14.57 -2.19
CA LYS A 69 -12.97 -13.97 -3.52
C LYS A 69 -12.68 -12.48 -3.41
N CYS A 70 -11.66 -12.06 -4.14
CA CYS A 70 -11.18 -10.70 -4.25
C CYS A 70 -11.22 -10.29 -5.73
N ARG A 71 -11.34 -8.99 -6.01
CA ARG A 71 -11.34 -8.47 -7.38
C ARG A 71 -10.04 -7.78 -7.68
N ASP A 72 -9.54 -7.97 -8.90
CA ASP A 72 -8.34 -7.28 -9.37
C ASP A 72 -8.57 -5.77 -9.47
N PHE A 73 -9.78 -5.34 -9.83
CA PHE A 73 -10.14 -3.94 -10.01
C PHE A 73 -11.44 -3.60 -9.25
N PRO A 74 -11.55 -2.42 -8.64
CA PRO A 74 -12.79 -1.95 -8.02
C PRO A 74 -13.87 -1.70 -9.09
N GLU A 75 -15.14 -1.89 -8.71
CA GLU A 75 -16.29 -1.71 -9.60
C GLU A 75 -16.38 -0.32 -10.22
N THR A 76 -15.93 0.70 -9.50
CA THR A 76 -15.93 2.10 -9.96
C THR A 76 -15.09 2.31 -11.23
N LEU A 77 -14.22 1.36 -11.59
CA LEU A 77 -13.44 1.43 -12.83
C LEU A 77 -14.12 0.79 -14.04
N LYS A 78 -15.27 0.10 -13.86
CA LYS A 78 -16.06 -0.40 -14.99
C LYS A 78 -16.51 0.75 -15.91
N GLU A 79 -16.87 1.89 -15.32
CA GLU A 79 -17.26 3.11 -16.05
C GLU A 79 -16.11 3.67 -16.92
N LEU A 80 -14.87 3.34 -16.59
CA LEU A 80 -13.68 3.74 -17.34
C LEU A 80 -13.18 2.66 -18.30
N GLY A 81 -14.01 1.65 -18.60
CA GLY A 81 -13.71 0.58 -19.55
C GLY A 81 -12.71 -0.46 -19.04
N VAL A 82 -12.36 -0.43 -17.75
CA VAL A 82 -11.48 -1.44 -17.16
C VAL A 82 -12.32 -2.68 -16.82
N SER A 83 -11.92 -3.84 -17.33
CA SER A 83 -12.55 -5.11 -16.96
C SER A 83 -12.35 -5.36 -15.47
N SER A 84 -13.42 -5.21 -14.69
CA SER A 84 -13.42 -5.48 -13.25
C SER A 84 -14.02 -6.85 -12.91
N ASP A 85 -14.16 -7.73 -13.91
CA ASP A 85 -14.69 -9.08 -13.76
C ASP A 85 -13.58 -10.12 -13.49
N THR A 86 -12.33 -9.66 -13.43
CA THR A 86 -11.19 -10.50 -13.04
C THR A 86 -11.13 -10.62 -11.51
N GLU A 87 -11.21 -11.87 -11.05
CA GLU A 87 -11.20 -12.24 -9.63
C GLU A 87 -9.99 -13.12 -9.30
N PHE A 88 -9.58 -13.08 -8.04
CA PHE A 88 -8.59 -13.97 -7.46
C PHE A 88 -9.06 -14.43 -6.09
N GLU A 89 -8.58 -15.58 -5.63
CA GLU A 89 -8.94 -16.10 -4.32
C GLU A 89 -7.78 -16.01 -3.35
N VAL A 90 -8.11 -15.61 -2.12
CA VAL A 90 -7.14 -15.49 -1.02
C VAL A 90 -7.56 -16.42 0.11
N PRO A 91 -6.66 -17.28 0.61
CA PRO A 91 -6.94 -18.09 1.77
C PRO A 91 -6.93 -17.26 3.06
N MET A 92 -7.80 -17.61 3.98
CA MET A 92 -7.77 -17.15 5.37
C MET A 92 -7.71 -18.38 6.28
N THR A 93 -6.81 -18.33 7.25
CA THR A 93 -6.72 -19.26 8.37
C THR A 93 -6.97 -18.50 9.67
N SER A 94 -6.89 -19.18 10.82
CA SER A 94 -6.95 -18.51 12.11
C SER A 94 -5.79 -17.54 12.35
N VAL A 95 -4.70 -17.60 11.58
CA VAL A 95 -3.55 -16.69 11.70
C VAL A 95 -3.46 -15.80 10.46
N VAL A 96 -3.63 -14.50 10.69
CA VAL A 96 -3.42 -13.46 9.69
C VAL A 96 -2.43 -12.43 10.18
N TYR A 97 -1.93 -11.62 9.26
CA TYR A 97 -0.98 -10.55 9.50
C TYR A 97 -1.59 -9.26 8.98
N ILE A 98 -1.49 -8.21 9.79
CA ILE A 98 -1.89 -6.84 9.44
C ILE A 98 -0.68 -5.92 9.56
N GLU A 99 -0.77 -4.68 9.09
CA GLU A 99 0.30 -3.71 9.37
C GLU A 99 0.38 -3.42 10.87
N LYS A 100 1.59 -3.39 11.42
CA LYS A 100 1.82 -3.03 12.81
C LYS A 100 1.24 -1.67 13.19
N LYS A 101 1.30 -0.70 12.27
CA LYS A 101 0.71 0.65 12.45
C LYS A 101 -0.83 0.65 12.50
N ASP A 102 -1.49 -0.42 12.06
CA ASP A 102 -2.94 -0.58 12.09
C ASP A 102 -3.46 -1.09 13.43
N PHE A 103 -2.59 -1.40 14.39
CA PHE A 103 -2.96 -1.67 15.78
C PHE A 103 -2.37 -0.63 16.75
N ARG A 104 -3.16 -0.23 17.75
CA ARG A 104 -2.69 0.57 18.89
C ARG A 104 -3.34 0.11 20.18
N ALA A 105 -2.55 0.02 21.26
CA ALA A 105 -3.07 -0.26 22.60
C ALA A 105 -4.02 0.85 23.10
N LYS A 106 -3.70 2.11 22.77
CA LYS A 106 -4.55 3.28 23.07
C LYS A 106 -4.59 4.20 21.85
N ALA A 107 -5.77 4.67 21.49
CA ALA A 107 -5.94 5.63 20.39
C ALA A 107 -7.13 6.57 20.64
N ASN A 108 -7.14 7.70 19.94
CA ASN A 108 -8.25 8.64 19.96
C ASN A 108 -9.38 8.19 19.01
N LYS A 109 -10.55 8.84 19.10
CA LYS A 109 -11.72 8.56 18.24
C LYS A 109 -11.48 8.77 16.74
N LYS A 110 -10.41 9.48 16.36
CA LYS A 110 -10.04 9.73 14.94
C LYS A 110 -9.23 8.57 14.34
N TYR A 111 -8.74 7.64 15.16
CA TYR A 111 -8.00 6.47 14.69
C TYR A 111 -8.95 5.40 14.16
N PHE A 112 -8.80 5.02 12.90
CA PHE A 112 -9.64 4.01 12.25
C PHE A 112 -9.04 2.61 12.26
N GLY A 113 -7.83 2.42 12.79
CA GLY A 113 -7.24 1.09 13.00
C GLY A 113 -7.84 0.34 14.19
N LEU A 114 -7.25 -0.81 14.49
CA LEU A 114 -7.64 -1.74 15.54
C LEU A 114 -7.10 -1.29 16.91
N THR A 115 -7.96 -1.40 17.93
CA THR A 115 -7.63 -1.19 19.34
C THR A 115 -8.41 -2.20 20.17
N PRO A 116 -8.01 -2.50 21.41
CA PRO A 116 -8.81 -3.36 22.30
C PRO A 116 -10.28 -2.91 22.36
N GLY A 117 -11.21 -3.87 22.26
CA GLY A 117 -12.67 -3.67 22.23
C GLY A 117 -13.23 -3.11 20.91
N LYS A 118 -12.39 -2.73 19.95
CA LYS A 118 -12.83 -2.12 18.69
C LYS A 118 -12.97 -3.16 17.58
N THR A 119 -13.98 -2.96 16.73
CA THR A 119 -14.22 -3.78 15.53
C THR A 119 -13.70 -3.09 14.27
N VAL A 120 -13.01 -3.84 13.42
CA VAL A 120 -12.56 -3.44 12.09
C VAL A 120 -12.99 -4.48 11.05
N ARG A 121 -12.88 -4.16 9.76
CA ARG A 121 -13.12 -5.09 8.65
C ARG A 121 -11.79 -5.49 8.03
N LEU A 122 -11.53 -6.78 7.93
CA LEU A 122 -10.48 -7.29 7.06
C LEU A 122 -11.00 -7.17 5.62
N LEU A 123 -10.26 -6.47 4.75
CA LEU A 123 -10.69 -6.17 3.37
C LEU A 123 -11.00 -7.48 2.61
N HIS A 124 -12.14 -7.53 1.89
CA HIS A 124 -12.69 -8.75 1.28
C HIS A 124 -13.04 -9.90 2.24
N GLY A 125 -12.74 -9.77 3.53
CA GLY A 125 -12.93 -10.78 4.56
C GLY A 125 -14.08 -10.45 5.52
N VAL A 126 -13.85 -10.74 6.80
CA VAL A 126 -14.84 -10.61 7.88
C VAL A 126 -14.56 -9.45 8.83
N ALA A 127 -15.56 -9.07 9.62
CA ALA A 127 -15.32 -8.17 10.74
C ALA A 127 -14.57 -8.92 11.84
N VAL A 128 -13.64 -8.23 12.50
CA VAL A 128 -12.93 -8.77 13.66
C VAL A 128 -12.95 -7.74 14.79
N THR A 129 -13.19 -8.21 16.01
CA THR A 129 -13.14 -7.40 17.24
C THR A 129 -11.88 -7.79 18.01
N CYS A 130 -11.05 -6.83 18.38
CA CYS A 130 -9.86 -7.10 19.20
C CYS A 130 -10.26 -7.35 20.65
N ASP A 131 -9.95 -8.53 21.17
CA ASP A 131 -10.27 -8.93 22.53
C ASP A 131 -9.12 -8.61 23.46
N LYS A 132 -7.89 -8.99 23.06
CA LYS A 132 -6.66 -8.78 23.83
C LYS A 132 -5.44 -8.75 22.92
N PHE A 133 -4.29 -8.42 23.47
CA PHE A 133 -3.01 -8.46 22.76
C PHE A 133 -1.88 -8.80 23.73
N ASP A 134 -0.82 -9.39 23.20
CA ASP A 134 0.44 -9.62 23.92
C ASP A 134 1.47 -8.58 23.50
N THR A 135 2.46 -8.38 24.38
CA THR A 135 3.60 -7.48 24.13
C THR A 135 4.91 -8.25 24.10
N ASP A 136 5.86 -7.76 23.32
CA ASP A 136 7.26 -8.19 23.40
C ASP A 136 7.95 -7.67 24.68
N ALA A 137 9.20 -8.08 24.89
CA ALA A 137 10.02 -7.65 26.03
C ALA A 137 10.28 -6.13 26.10
N LYS A 138 10.04 -5.40 25.01
CA LYS A 138 10.17 -3.94 24.92
C LYS A 138 8.83 -3.23 25.09
N GLY A 139 7.75 -3.96 25.40
CA GLY A 139 6.41 -3.43 25.56
C GLY A 139 5.68 -3.11 24.24
N ASN A 140 6.20 -3.52 23.08
CA ASN A 140 5.51 -3.32 21.81
C ASN A 140 4.52 -4.46 21.56
N PRO A 141 3.35 -4.19 20.94
CA PRO A 141 2.43 -5.26 20.54
C PRO A 141 3.11 -6.30 19.64
N SER A 142 2.95 -7.58 20.00
CA SER A 142 3.55 -8.72 19.31
C SER A 142 2.50 -9.62 18.66
N VAL A 143 1.37 -9.87 19.34
CA VAL A 143 0.25 -10.67 18.86
C VAL A 143 -1.06 -10.00 19.27
N VAL A 144 -2.03 -9.94 18.37
CA VAL A 144 -3.38 -9.45 18.67
C VAL A 144 -4.36 -10.62 18.54
N TYR A 145 -5.26 -10.75 19.50
CA TYR A 145 -6.28 -11.80 19.51
C TYR A 145 -7.63 -11.16 19.23
N CYS A 146 -8.34 -11.70 18.25
CA CYS A 146 -9.62 -11.18 17.81
C CYS A 146 -10.67 -12.27 17.65
N THR A 147 -11.92 -11.90 17.86
CA THR A 147 -13.08 -12.71 17.52
C THR A 147 -13.65 -12.22 16.19
N ALA A 148 -13.84 -13.13 15.24
CA ALA A 148 -14.43 -12.85 13.93
C ALA A 148 -15.96 -12.95 13.96
N ASP A 149 -16.61 -12.01 13.28
CA ASP A 149 -18.04 -12.05 12.99
C ASP A 149 -18.28 -12.76 11.64
N TRP A 150 -18.41 -14.08 11.71
CA TRP A 150 -18.65 -14.94 10.55
C TRP A 150 -20.08 -14.82 9.99
N ALA A 151 -21.06 -14.49 10.83
CA ALA A 151 -22.44 -14.24 10.45
C ALA A 151 -22.63 -12.91 9.72
N ARG A 152 -21.62 -12.03 9.73
CA ARG A 152 -21.59 -10.71 9.08
C ARG A 152 -22.65 -9.74 9.63
N GLU A 153 -23.00 -9.88 10.90
CA GLU A 153 -24.00 -9.05 11.58
C GLU A 153 -23.47 -7.66 11.96
N LYS A 154 -22.15 -7.54 12.18
CA LYS A 154 -21.51 -6.28 12.57
C LYS A 154 -21.33 -5.39 11.35
N VAL A 155 -21.90 -4.18 11.40
CA VAL A 155 -21.68 -3.14 10.39
C VAL A 155 -20.44 -2.32 10.74
N VAL A 156 -19.44 -2.33 9.87
CA VAL A 156 -18.21 -1.53 10.02
C VAL A 156 -18.22 -0.40 8.99
N LYS A 157 -18.44 0.84 9.46
CA LYS A 157 -18.47 2.04 8.59
C LYS A 157 -17.06 2.58 8.27
N LYS A 158 -16.09 2.36 9.16
CA LYS A 158 -14.71 2.85 9.04
C LYS A 158 -13.75 1.82 9.64
N GLY A 159 -12.54 1.74 9.09
CA GLY A 159 -11.52 0.80 9.55
C GLY A 159 -11.53 -0.48 8.73
N PHE A 160 -11.08 -0.36 7.49
CA PHE A 160 -10.83 -1.48 6.60
C PHE A 160 -9.31 -1.69 6.55
N LEU A 161 -8.86 -2.88 6.92
CA LEU A 161 -7.45 -3.24 6.98
C LEU A 161 -7.17 -4.27 5.89
N HIS A 162 -6.11 -4.07 5.11
CA HIS A 162 -5.56 -5.15 4.30
C HIS A 162 -4.86 -6.14 5.22
N TRP A 163 -4.76 -7.38 4.77
CA TRP A 163 -4.23 -8.47 5.56
C TRP A 163 -3.63 -9.55 4.65
N VAL A 164 -2.73 -10.33 5.22
CA VAL A 164 -2.15 -11.51 4.57
C VAL A 164 -2.30 -12.68 5.53
N SER A 165 -2.72 -13.84 5.05
CA SER A 165 -2.85 -15.04 5.89
C SER A 165 -1.72 -16.02 5.65
N GLU A 166 -1.53 -16.90 6.62
CA GLU A 166 -0.94 -18.20 6.37
C GLU A 166 -1.72 -18.89 5.22
N PRO A 167 -1.05 -19.45 4.19
CA PRO A 167 -1.74 -20.10 3.08
C PRO A 167 -2.38 -21.42 3.47
N GLU A 168 -1.83 -22.06 4.50
CA GLU A 168 -2.34 -23.24 5.19
C GLU A 168 -2.02 -23.05 6.68
N PRO A 169 -2.80 -23.64 7.59
CA PRO A 169 -2.50 -23.61 9.01
C PRO A 169 -1.03 -23.94 9.34
N GLY A 170 -0.36 -23.02 10.03
CA GLY A 170 1.03 -23.18 10.47
C GLY A 170 2.08 -22.96 9.38
N LYS A 171 1.69 -22.62 8.14
CA LYS A 171 2.63 -22.26 7.08
C LYS A 171 2.81 -20.75 7.03
N LYS A 172 4.05 -20.26 7.04
CA LYS A 172 4.31 -18.83 6.92
C LYS A 172 3.82 -18.28 5.57
N PRO A 173 3.35 -17.01 5.53
CA PRO A 173 3.05 -16.33 4.28
C PRO A 173 4.26 -16.23 3.35
N PHE A 174 4.00 -15.86 2.11
CA PHE A 174 5.06 -15.66 1.13
C PHE A 174 5.84 -14.37 1.44
N GLU A 175 7.16 -14.50 1.61
CA GLU A 175 8.04 -13.37 1.91
C GLU A 175 8.46 -12.62 0.65
N VAL A 176 8.38 -11.29 0.72
CA VAL A 176 8.77 -10.39 -0.37
C VAL A 176 9.67 -9.27 0.16
N THR A 177 10.50 -8.71 -0.72
CA THR A 177 11.27 -7.49 -0.43
C THR A 177 10.58 -6.30 -1.07
N VAL A 178 10.48 -5.20 -0.33
CA VAL A 178 9.84 -3.96 -0.81
C VAL A 178 10.79 -2.79 -0.69
N ASN A 179 11.08 -2.15 -1.81
CA ASN A 179 11.88 -0.94 -1.90
C ASN A 179 10.95 0.27 -1.88
N LEU A 180 10.96 1.00 -0.77
CA LEU A 180 10.25 2.25 -0.62
C LEU A 180 11.19 3.40 -0.98
N TYR A 181 10.91 4.09 -2.07
CA TYR A 181 11.69 5.28 -2.40
C TYR A 181 10.90 6.57 -2.11
N GLU A 182 11.66 7.60 -1.80
CA GLU A 182 11.26 8.99 -1.56
C GLU A 182 12.01 9.91 -2.53
N LYS A 183 11.75 11.23 -2.47
CA LYS A 183 12.50 12.22 -3.26
C LYS A 183 14.02 12.07 -2.99
N LEU A 184 14.84 12.09 -4.05
CA LEU A 184 16.29 11.92 -3.96
C LEU A 184 16.97 13.06 -3.20
N PHE A 185 16.40 14.26 -3.28
CA PHE A 185 16.89 15.46 -2.61
C PHE A 185 15.91 15.93 -1.56
N THR A 186 16.42 16.52 -0.48
CA THR A 186 15.62 17.17 0.56
C THR A 186 15.23 18.60 0.17
N ALA A 187 16.05 19.25 -0.66
CA ALA A 187 15.80 20.59 -1.19
C ALA A 187 14.82 20.56 -2.36
N GLU A 188 13.95 21.57 -2.43
CA GLU A 188 13.05 21.78 -3.59
C GLU A 188 13.85 22.12 -4.85
N ARG A 189 14.97 22.83 -4.70
CA ARG A 189 15.90 23.21 -5.76
C ARG A 189 17.31 22.69 -5.46
N PRO A 190 17.61 21.43 -5.82
CA PRO A 190 18.95 20.89 -5.62
C PRO A 190 20.02 21.74 -6.32
N GLY A 191 21.10 22.06 -5.61
CA GLY A 191 22.17 22.95 -6.07
C GLY A 191 21.96 24.42 -5.71
N GLN A 192 20.84 24.76 -5.04
CA GLN A 192 20.58 26.09 -4.48
C GLN A 192 20.19 25.98 -3.00
N ASP A 193 20.60 26.94 -2.19
CA ASP A 193 20.08 27.11 -0.82
C ASP A 193 18.77 27.91 -0.80
N ALA A 194 18.26 28.22 0.39
CA ALA A 194 17.01 28.96 0.57
C ALA A 194 17.08 30.41 0.06
N SER A 195 18.27 31.01 -0.01
CA SER A 195 18.53 32.33 -0.60
C SER A 195 18.69 32.29 -2.13
N GLY A 196 18.79 31.09 -2.72
CA GLY A 196 19.03 30.90 -4.15
C GLY A 196 20.52 30.91 -4.53
N GLU A 197 21.43 30.92 -3.54
CA GLU A 197 22.86 30.84 -3.79
C GLU A 197 23.26 29.42 -4.18
N LYS A 198 24.27 29.29 -5.05
CA LYS A 198 24.75 27.99 -5.52
C LYS A 198 25.43 27.24 -4.38
N VAL A 199 24.98 26.01 -4.14
CA VAL A 199 25.57 25.10 -3.16
C VAL A 199 25.84 23.74 -3.79
N ASN A 200 26.70 22.94 -3.16
CA ASN A 200 26.95 21.57 -3.59
C ASN A 200 25.70 20.71 -3.36
N TYR A 201 25.01 20.31 -4.45
CA TYR A 201 23.78 19.53 -4.39
C TYR A 201 23.93 18.16 -3.71
N LEU A 202 25.14 17.60 -3.64
CA LEU A 202 25.40 16.33 -2.95
C LEU A 202 25.14 16.43 -1.45
N THR A 203 25.26 17.63 -0.87
CA THR A 203 24.93 17.89 0.55
C THR A 203 23.42 17.85 0.81
N GLN A 204 22.61 17.90 -0.25
CA GLN A 204 21.15 17.94 -0.18
C GLN A 204 20.51 16.57 -0.50
N LEU A 205 21.31 15.51 -0.61
CA LEU A 205 20.81 14.16 -0.80
C LEU A 205 19.96 13.73 0.40
N ASN A 206 18.82 13.11 0.11
CA ASN A 206 17.95 12.53 1.12
C ASN A 206 18.50 11.16 1.55
N PRO A 207 18.96 11.01 2.80
CA PRO A 207 19.46 9.73 3.29
C PRO A 207 18.36 8.66 3.40
N LYS A 208 17.08 9.08 3.35
CA LYS A 208 15.90 8.20 3.33
C LYS A 208 15.29 8.07 1.93
N SER A 209 16.02 8.45 0.88
CA SER A 209 15.57 8.32 -0.51
C SER A 209 15.26 6.88 -0.91
N LEU A 210 15.86 5.89 -0.24
CA LEU A 210 15.52 4.48 -0.36
C LEU A 210 15.50 3.81 1.02
N THR A 211 14.40 3.13 1.33
CA THR A 211 14.28 2.21 2.46
C THR A 211 13.94 0.82 1.94
N VAL A 212 14.79 -0.16 2.22
CA VAL A 212 14.59 -1.56 1.83
C VAL A 212 13.94 -2.32 2.99
N LEU A 213 12.70 -2.75 2.80
CA LEU A 213 11.99 -3.58 3.76
C LEU A 213 12.11 -5.05 3.36
N ARG A 214 12.63 -5.86 4.29
CA ARG A 214 12.73 -7.31 4.17
C ARG A 214 11.77 -7.95 5.15
N GLY A 215 11.27 -9.15 4.83
CA GLY A 215 10.30 -9.84 5.69
C GLY A 215 8.88 -9.27 5.58
N CYS A 216 8.57 -8.58 4.47
CA CYS A 216 7.19 -8.24 4.15
C CYS A 216 6.45 -9.51 3.73
N TYR A 217 5.14 -9.59 4.00
CA TYR A 217 4.32 -10.74 3.66
C TYR A 217 3.33 -10.41 2.54
N ALA A 218 3.17 -11.35 1.62
CA ALA A 218 2.20 -11.29 0.54
C ALA A 218 1.34 -12.56 0.52
N ASN A 219 0.11 -12.46 0.01
CA ASN A 219 -0.73 -13.63 -0.25
C ASN A 219 -0.18 -14.45 -1.42
N VAL A 220 -0.64 -15.70 -1.53
CA VAL A 220 -0.08 -16.71 -2.46
C VAL A 220 -0.24 -16.36 -3.93
N ASP A 221 -1.24 -15.56 -4.28
CA ASP A 221 -1.47 -15.04 -5.62
C ASP A 221 -0.27 -14.20 -6.13
N MET A 222 0.51 -13.61 -5.22
CA MET A 222 1.71 -12.85 -5.56
C MET A 222 2.93 -13.71 -5.93
N LYS A 223 2.87 -15.04 -5.75
CA LYS A 223 3.94 -15.94 -6.24
C LYS A 223 4.11 -15.88 -7.75
N ASN A 224 3.03 -15.62 -8.46
CA ASN A 224 2.98 -15.53 -9.91
C ASN A 224 3.04 -14.08 -10.41
N ALA A 225 3.57 -13.15 -9.58
CA ALA A 225 3.73 -11.77 -9.98
C ALA A 225 4.61 -11.69 -11.24
N LYS A 226 4.07 -11.07 -12.29
CA LYS A 226 4.74 -10.99 -13.59
C LYS A 226 5.94 -10.05 -13.50
N HIS A 227 7.09 -10.45 -14.03
CA HIS A 227 8.21 -9.53 -14.21
C HIS A 227 7.77 -8.29 -14.97
N GLY A 228 8.16 -7.11 -14.49
CA GLY A 228 7.70 -5.84 -15.02
C GLY A 228 6.22 -5.54 -14.82
N GLY A 229 5.51 -6.33 -14.00
CA GLY A 229 4.10 -6.12 -13.68
C GLY A 229 3.88 -4.93 -12.73
N HIS A 230 2.74 -4.27 -12.90
CA HIS A 230 2.26 -3.20 -12.02
C HIS A 230 1.18 -3.74 -11.08
N TYR A 231 1.22 -3.34 -9.81
CA TYR A 231 0.28 -3.77 -8.80
C TYR A 231 -0.08 -2.60 -7.88
N GLN A 232 -1.33 -2.51 -7.45
CA GLN A 232 -1.71 -1.63 -6.36
C GLN A 232 -1.73 -2.46 -5.08
N PHE A 233 -0.80 -2.20 -4.17
CA PHE A 233 -0.88 -2.80 -2.84
C PHE A 233 -1.93 -2.04 -2.04
N GLU A 234 -2.93 -2.76 -1.56
CA GLU A 234 -4.09 -2.20 -0.89
C GLU A 234 -3.68 -1.26 0.24
N ARG A 235 -4.25 -0.05 0.25
CA ARG A 235 -3.94 1.05 1.21
C ARG A 235 -2.50 1.58 1.22
N LEU A 236 -1.58 1.04 0.42
CA LEU A 236 -0.16 1.38 0.47
C LEU A 236 0.28 2.25 -0.70
N GLY A 237 0.01 1.83 -1.93
CA GLY A 237 0.50 2.53 -3.12
C GLY A 237 0.54 1.64 -4.36
N PHE A 238 1.16 2.19 -5.40
CA PHE A 238 1.44 1.45 -6.62
C PHE A 238 2.88 0.94 -6.60
N PHE A 239 3.05 -0.30 -7.02
CA PHE A 239 4.29 -1.05 -6.96
C PHE A 239 4.58 -1.70 -8.32
N TYR A 240 5.86 -1.83 -8.60
CA TYR A 240 6.41 -2.45 -9.80
C TYR A 240 7.32 -3.61 -9.42
N VAL A 241 7.22 -4.73 -10.12
CA VAL A 241 8.14 -5.86 -9.93
C VAL A 241 9.52 -5.48 -10.48
N ASP A 242 10.52 -5.35 -9.60
CA ASP A 242 11.87 -4.92 -10.01
C ASP A 242 12.52 -5.91 -10.97
N ASP A 243 13.41 -5.40 -11.82
CA ASP A 243 14.16 -6.20 -12.79
C ASP A 243 15.07 -7.25 -12.09
N SER A 244 15.50 -7.00 -10.85
CA SER A 244 16.25 -7.96 -10.04
C SER A 244 15.38 -8.97 -9.31
N SER A 245 14.05 -8.89 -9.44
CA SER A 245 13.13 -9.84 -8.84
C SER A 245 13.40 -11.25 -9.38
N THR A 246 13.14 -12.27 -8.57
CA THR A 246 13.16 -13.68 -9.02
C THR A 246 11.99 -14.42 -8.39
N PRO A 247 11.56 -15.58 -8.94
CA PRO A 247 10.47 -16.36 -8.34
C PRO A 247 10.71 -16.74 -6.87
N LYS A 248 11.98 -16.88 -6.45
CA LYS A 248 12.37 -17.20 -5.06
C LYS A 248 12.54 -15.96 -4.18
N LYS A 249 12.84 -14.81 -4.76
CA LYS A 249 13.08 -13.54 -4.06
C LYS A 249 12.37 -12.42 -4.81
N PRO A 250 11.05 -12.28 -4.64
CA PRO A 250 10.32 -11.21 -5.27
C PRO A 250 10.74 -9.86 -4.68
N VAL A 251 10.97 -8.90 -5.56
CA VAL A 251 11.34 -7.54 -5.19
C VAL A 251 10.35 -6.58 -5.83
N PHE A 252 9.75 -5.71 -5.01
CA PHE A 252 8.78 -4.71 -5.46
C PHE A 252 9.29 -3.30 -5.16
N ASN A 253 9.29 -2.43 -6.16
CA ASN A 253 9.57 -1.01 -6.00
C ASN A 253 8.27 -0.25 -5.85
N ARG A 254 8.11 0.56 -4.79
CA ARG A 254 6.96 1.47 -4.70
C ARG A 254 7.12 2.58 -5.71
N THR A 255 6.38 2.57 -6.82
CA THR A 255 6.40 3.67 -7.80
C THR A 255 5.96 4.98 -7.15
N MET A 256 4.85 4.96 -6.41
CA MET A 256 4.26 6.11 -5.73
C MET A 256 3.28 5.67 -4.64
N ALA A 257 3.08 6.51 -3.63
CA ALA A 257 2.08 6.27 -2.59
C ALA A 257 0.65 6.55 -3.13
N LEU A 258 -0.37 6.03 -2.42
CA LEU A 258 -1.73 6.48 -2.66
C LEU A 258 -1.88 7.96 -2.26
N SER A 259 -2.78 8.67 -2.95
CA SER A 259 -3.12 10.05 -2.58
C SER A 259 -3.65 10.08 -1.15
N SER A 260 -3.13 10.96 -0.30
CA SER A 260 -3.84 11.30 0.93
C SER A 260 -5.05 12.18 0.61
N SER A 261 -6.04 12.21 1.51
CA SER A 261 -7.20 13.11 1.39
C SER A 261 -6.83 14.59 1.49
N LYS A 262 -5.63 14.92 2.01
CA LYS A 262 -5.08 16.27 2.03
C LYS A 262 -4.52 16.65 0.65
N ASP A 263 -3.86 15.71 -0.02
CA ASP A 263 -3.25 15.94 -1.34
C ASP A 263 -4.33 16.16 -2.42
N ALA A 264 -5.44 15.42 -2.34
CA ALA A 264 -6.58 15.60 -3.24
C ALA A 264 -7.22 17.00 -3.12
N LYS A 265 -7.28 17.57 -1.91
CA LYS A 265 -7.81 18.92 -1.67
C LYS A 265 -6.82 20.04 -2.05
N ALA A 266 -5.51 19.80 -1.91
CA ALA A 266 -4.49 20.76 -2.32
C ALA A 266 -4.45 20.92 -3.86
N LEU A 267 -4.59 19.82 -4.59
CA LEU A 267 -4.60 19.81 -6.06
C LEU A 267 -5.81 20.53 -6.68
N GLN A 268 -7.01 20.39 -6.07
CA GLN A 268 -8.20 21.14 -6.51
C GLN A 268 -8.07 22.66 -6.32
N LYS A 269 -7.24 23.13 -5.38
CA LYS A 269 -6.99 24.55 -5.15
C LYS A 269 -5.86 25.10 -6.05
N GLY A 270 -4.92 24.26 -6.46
CA GLY A 270 -3.79 24.64 -7.32
C GLY A 270 -4.14 24.84 -8.81
N GLY A 271 -5.28 24.31 -9.27
CA GLY A 271 -5.77 24.51 -10.65
C GLY A 271 -6.62 25.77 -10.87
N LYS A 272 -6.69 26.69 -9.88
CA LYS A 272 -7.45 27.95 -9.95
C LYS A 272 -6.57 29.21 -9.90
N LYS A 273 -5.29 29.12 -10.30
CA LYS A 273 -4.45 30.30 -10.50
C LYS A 273 -3.82 30.27 -11.88
#